data_AF-C4XFC4-F1
#
_entry.id   AF-C4XFC4-F1
#
_cell.length_a   1.000
_cell.length_b   1.000
_cell.length_c   1.000
_cell.angle_alpha   90.00
_cell.angle_beta   90.00
_cell.angle_gamma   90.00
#
_symmetry.space_group_name_H-M   'P 1'
#
loop_
_entity.id
_entity.type
_entity.pdbx_description
1 polymer ?
#
loop_
_entity_poly.entity_id
_entity_poly.type
_entity_poly.pdbx_seq_one_letter_code
_entity_poly.pdbx_strand_id
1 'polypeptide(L)'
;MSQIKAHFYIKRILMKPVENKKQWLSRGYVDQEDIAEFENKSKKELLELLQHEYAWVRSSAAYNLSPMDEESVDALLKRLEKEDKLYTKIAICETLETGNAFTANKMIEYLSKIGNNQIKELPKYISNKSSYPLPRDIIAKSLAKMHTSIFPLLLETLKQGTIEQKQEVIDAIGYICFNKKELATEKLLNELIDVYGQNIDNKIFVWKFLTLLSAFNFEASKEILNSYLNSKDTLSKEATHSLDILKEANI
;
A
#
# COMPACT_ATOMS: atom_id res chain seq x y z
N MET A 1 -18.75 1.88 15.70
CA MET A 1 -19.02 2.34 14.32
C MET A 1 -18.75 3.84 14.10
N SER A 2 -17.95 4.55 14.93
CA SER A 2 -17.90 6.04 14.88
C SER A 2 -16.52 6.73 14.98
N GLN A 3 -15.38 6.02 14.89
CA GLN A 3 -14.06 6.69 14.82
C GLN A 3 -13.45 6.68 13.42
N ILE A 4 -13.71 5.62 12.63
CA ILE A 4 -13.23 5.50 11.25
C ILE A 4 -13.86 6.59 10.37
N LYS A 5 -15.18 6.83 10.49
CA LYS A 5 -15.90 7.90 9.76
C LYS A 5 -15.36 9.32 10.06
N ALA A 6 -14.79 9.57 11.24
CA ALA A 6 -14.25 10.87 11.62
C ALA A 6 -12.87 11.15 10.98
N HIS A 7 -12.04 10.12 10.78
CA HIS A 7 -10.75 10.26 10.09
C HIS A 7 -10.93 10.53 8.59
N PHE A 8 -11.99 9.97 7.97
CA PHE A 8 -12.42 10.30 6.60
C PHE A 8 -12.71 11.80 6.39
N TYR A 9 -13.10 12.52 7.45
CA TYR A 9 -13.52 13.93 7.38
C TYR A 9 -12.33 14.89 7.14
N ILE A 10 -11.16 14.65 7.76
CA ILE A 10 -10.06 15.63 7.78
C ILE A 10 -9.30 15.69 6.44
N LYS A 11 -9.12 14.56 5.74
CA LYS A 11 -8.41 14.56 4.43
C LYS A 11 -9.24 15.08 3.26
N ARG A 12 -10.57 14.97 3.34
CA ARG A 12 -11.48 15.36 2.24
C ARG A 12 -11.87 16.84 2.26
N ILE A 13 -11.86 17.47 3.44
CA ILE A 13 -12.27 18.88 3.62
C ILE A 13 -11.30 19.87 2.97
N LEU A 14 -10.03 19.51 2.78
CA LEU A 14 -9.03 20.37 2.15
C LEU A 14 -9.12 20.42 0.61
N MET A 15 -10.01 19.63 -0.01
CA MET A 15 -10.32 19.71 -1.44
C MET A 15 -11.82 19.91 -1.62
N LYS A 16 -12.32 21.13 -1.41
CA LYS A 16 -13.63 21.53 -1.95
C LYS A 16 -13.44 22.40 -3.19
N PRO A 17 -13.66 21.87 -4.40
CA PRO A 17 -13.84 22.67 -5.60
C PRO A 17 -15.33 22.61 -5.95
N VAL A 18 -16.10 23.60 -5.49
CA VAL A 18 -17.52 23.77 -5.84
C VAL A 18 -17.69 24.13 -7.33
N GLU A 19 -16.60 24.50 -8.03
CA GLU A 19 -16.67 25.07 -9.38
C GLU A 19 -16.75 24.07 -10.55
N ASN A 20 -16.60 22.74 -10.36
CA ASN A 20 -16.71 21.81 -11.51
C ASN A 20 -17.07 20.34 -11.16
N LYS A 21 -18.20 20.09 -10.46
CA LYS A 21 -18.64 18.73 -10.04
C LYS A 21 -18.61 17.71 -11.19
N LYS A 22 -18.98 18.12 -12.43
CA LYS A 22 -18.96 17.25 -13.62
C LYS A 22 -17.55 16.73 -13.97
N GLN A 23 -16.53 17.58 -13.89
CA GLN A 23 -15.15 17.17 -14.13
C GLN A 23 -14.68 16.16 -13.07
N TRP A 24 -15.03 16.36 -11.80
CA TRP A 24 -14.65 15.46 -10.71
C TRP A 24 -15.35 14.10 -10.81
N LEU A 25 -16.65 14.08 -11.13
CA LEU A 25 -17.39 12.84 -11.40
C LEU A 25 -16.78 12.03 -12.56
N SER A 26 -16.31 12.71 -13.61
CA SER A 26 -15.63 12.04 -14.74
C SER A 26 -14.31 11.34 -14.32
N ARG A 27 -13.68 11.84 -13.25
CA ARG A 27 -12.47 11.25 -12.65
C ARG A 27 -12.80 10.22 -11.56
N GLY A 28 -14.08 9.99 -11.27
CA GLY A 28 -14.58 9.04 -10.28
C GLY A 28 -14.71 9.59 -8.86
N TYR A 29 -14.61 10.90 -8.66
CA TYR A 29 -14.80 11.49 -7.34
C TYR A 29 -16.28 11.42 -6.96
N VAL A 30 -16.59 10.93 -5.75
CA VAL A 30 -17.97 10.78 -5.22
C VAL A 30 -18.04 11.22 -3.78
N ASP A 31 -18.94 12.14 -3.43
CA ASP A 31 -19.23 12.59 -2.06
C ASP A 31 -20.12 11.62 -1.28
N GLN A 32 -20.49 11.99 -0.05
CA GLN A 32 -21.31 11.12 0.81
C GLN A 32 -22.72 10.94 0.25
N GLU A 33 -23.26 11.95 -0.43
CA GLU A 33 -24.58 11.89 -1.06
C GLU A 33 -24.51 10.92 -2.24
N ASP A 34 -23.50 11.07 -3.09
CA ASP A 34 -23.25 10.18 -4.24
C ASP A 34 -23.05 8.70 -3.80
N ILE A 35 -22.47 8.46 -2.61
CA ILE A 35 -22.31 7.11 -2.02
C ILE A 35 -23.63 6.60 -1.44
N ALA A 36 -24.38 7.45 -0.74
CA ALA A 36 -25.64 7.11 -0.08
C ALA A 36 -26.73 6.67 -1.08
N GLU A 37 -26.69 7.18 -2.31
CA GLU A 37 -27.57 6.75 -3.42
C GLU A 37 -27.48 5.24 -3.74
N PHE A 38 -26.43 4.56 -3.28
CA PHE A 38 -26.14 3.16 -3.58
C PHE A 38 -26.34 2.23 -2.36
N GLU A 39 -26.62 2.76 -1.16
CA GLU A 39 -26.68 1.99 0.10
C GLU A 39 -27.75 0.88 0.09
N ASN A 40 -28.87 1.09 -0.61
CA ASN A 40 -29.98 0.13 -0.67
C ASN A 40 -29.90 -0.84 -1.85
N LYS A 41 -28.84 -0.77 -2.67
CA LYS A 41 -28.67 -1.67 -3.80
C LYS A 41 -28.22 -3.05 -3.32
N SER A 42 -28.74 -4.09 -3.97
CA SER A 42 -28.30 -5.45 -3.68
C SER A 42 -26.83 -5.65 -4.09
N LYS A 43 -26.16 -6.63 -3.47
CA LYS A 43 -24.79 -7.01 -3.86
C LYS A 43 -24.67 -7.23 -5.37
N LYS A 44 -25.62 -7.95 -5.96
CA LYS A 44 -25.64 -8.24 -7.41
C LYS A 44 -25.65 -6.95 -8.24
N GLU A 45 -26.52 -6.00 -7.91
CA GLU A 45 -26.57 -4.71 -8.60
C GLU A 45 -25.27 -3.93 -8.43
N LEU A 46 -24.68 -3.93 -7.23
CA LEU A 46 -23.40 -3.26 -6.98
C LEU A 46 -22.25 -3.87 -7.80
N LEU A 47 -22.21 -5.20 -7.93
CA LEU A 47 -21.22 -5.90 -8.76
C LEU A 47 -21.37 -5.54 -10.25
N GLU A 48 -22.60 -5.40 -10.74
CA GLU A 48 -22.90 -4.93 -12.10
C GLU A 48 -22.44 -3.47 -12.28
N LEU A 49 -22.77 -2.59 -11.33
CA LEU A 49 -22.42 -1.17 -11.34
C LEU A 49 -20.92 -0.91 -11.22
N LEU A 50 -20.16 -1.85 -10.65
CA LEU A 50 -18.69 -1.78 -10.63
C LEU A 50 -18.09 -1.81 -12.04
N GLN A 51 -18.82 -2.28 -13.07
CA GLN A 51 -18.39 -2.28 -14.47
C GLN A 51 -18.99 -1.13 -15.29
N HIS A 52 -19.70 -0.20 -14.66
CA HIS A 52 -20.38 0.90 -15.35
C HIS A 52 -19.40 1.82 -16.09
N GLU A 53 -19.83 2.43 -17.21
CA GLU A 53 -19.00 3.33 -18.02
C GLU A 53 -18.55 4.58 -17.24
N TYR A 54 -19.44 5.13 -16.42
CA TYR A 54 -19.17 6.29 -15.57
C TYR A 54 -18.35 5.93 -14.33
N ALA A 55 -17.25 6.64 -14.16
CA ALA A 55 -16.29 6.44 -13.08
C ALA A 55 -16.90 6.65 -11.68
N TRP A 56 -17.75 7.66 -11.53
CA TRP A 56 -18.41 7.96 -10.26
C TRP A 56 -19.35 6.81 -9.83
N VAL A 57 -20.09 6.21 -10.77
CA VAL A 57 -20.92 5.02 -10.50
C VAL A 57 -20.07 3.87 -9.98
N ARG A 58 -18.92 3.61 -10.62
CA ARG A 58 -17.98 2.57 -10.14
C ARG A 58 -17.46 2.87 -8.74
N SER A 59 -17.12 4.12 -8.45
CA SER A 59 -16.64 4.53 -7.13
C SER A 59 -17.72 4.38 -6.05
N SER A 60 -18.95 4.84 -6.31
CA SER A 60 -20.07 4.66 -5.39
C SER A 60 -20.39 3.18 -5.15
N ALA A 61 -20.38 2.37 -6.22
CA ALA A 61 -20.55 0.92 -6.09
C ALA A 61 -19.43 0.28 -5.24
N ALA A 62 -18.17 0.66 -5.48
CA ALA A 62 -17.03 0.15 -4.72
C ALA A 62 -17.14 0.45 -3.21
N TYR A 63 -17.57 1.65 -2.82
CA TYR A 63 -17.76 2.01 -1.41
C TYR A 63 -18.91 1.24 -0.73
N ASN A 64 -19.88 0.74 -1.49
CA ASN A 64 -21.03 0.00 -0.97
C ASN A 64 -20.84 -1.53 -1.02
N LEU A 65 -19.78 -2.03 -1.65
CA LEU A 65 -19.42 -3.45 -1.60
C LEU A 65 -18.76 -3.81 -0.27
N SER A 66 -19.05 -5.00 0.25
CA SER A 66 -18.43 -5.49 1.49
C SER A 66 -17.03 -6.03 1.21
N PRO A 67 -15.99 -5.57 1.93
CA PRO A 67 -14.65 -6.11 1.80
C PRO A 67 -14.49 -7.47 2.50
N MET A 68 -15.54 -8.01 3.14
CA MET A 68 -15.51 -9.30 3.83
C MET A 68 -16.20 -10.42 3.05
N ASP A 69 -16.83 -10.10 1.91
CA ASP A 69 -17.48 -11.06 1.02
C ASP A 69 -16.53 -11.39 -0.15
N GLU A 70 -16.31 -12.69 -0.40
CA GLU A 70 -15.33 -13.15 -1.38
C GLU A 70 -15.59 -12.63 -2.79
N GLU A 71 -16.85 -12.71 -3.24
CA GLU A 71 -17.25 -12.25 -4.58
C GLU A 71 -17.00 -10.75 -4.75
N SER A 72 -17.30 -9.97 -3.71
CA SER A 72 -17.05 -8.53 -3.67
C SER A 72 -15.55 -8.21 -3.72
N VAL A 73 -14.72 -8.89 -2.92
CA VAL A 73 -13.27 -8.70 -2.91
C VAL A 73 -12.65 -9.05 -4.25
N ASP A 74 -13.02 -10.19 -4.82
CA ASP A 74 -12.54 -10.63 -6.14
C ASP A 74 -12.94 -9.64 -7.23
N ALA A 75 -14.18 -9.14 -7.20
CA ALA A 75 -14.65 -8.14 -8.17
C ALA A 75 -13.92 -6.80 -8.05
N LEU A 76 -13.69 -6.33 -6.81
CA LEU A 76 -12.92 -5.11 -6.52
C LEU A 76 -11.48 -5.22 -7.05
N LEU A 77 -10.79 -6.32 -6.75
CA LEU A 77 -9.41 -6.54 -7.20
C LEU A 77 -9.31 -6.65 -8.73
N LYS A 78 -10.20 -7.41 -9.38
CA LYS A 78 -10.28 -7.50 -10.85
C LYS A 78 -10.60 -6.15 -11.48
N ARG A 79 -11.40 -5.31 -10.82
CA ARG A 79 -11.67 -3.95 -11.30
C ARG A 79 -10.43 -3.07 -11.16
N LEU A 80 -9.73 -3.14 -10.02
CA LEU A 80 -8.54 -2.35 -9.75
C LEU A 80 -7.44 -2.56 -10.79
N GLU A 81 -7.24 -3.81 -11.23
CA GLU A 81 -6.24 -4.19 -12.23
C GLU A 81 -6.39 -3.42 -13.56
N LYS A 82 -7.62 -3.15 -13.99
CA LYS A 82 -7.95 -2.48 -15.25
C LYS A 82 -8.47 -1.04 -15.08
N GLU A 83 -8.49 -0.51 -13.86
CA GLU A 83 -9.02 0.83 -13.59
C GLU A 83 -8.06 1.91 -14.10
N ASP A 84 -8.60 2.96 -14.72
CA ASP A 84 -7.83 4.08 -15.25
C ASP A 84 -8.11 5.39 -14.49
N LYS A 85 -9.23 5.47 -13.75
CA LYS A 85 -9.62 6.67 -13.02
C LYS A 85 -9.08 6.67 -11.59
N LEU A 86 -8.37 7.75 -11.25
CA LEU A 86 -7.70 7.92 -9.96
C LEU A 86 -8.65 7.73 -8.77
N TYR A 87 -9.80 8.41 -8.76
CA TYR A 87 -10.69 8.36 -7.59
C TYR A 87 -11.41 7.01 -7.48
N THR A 88 -11.63 6.31 -8.58
CA THR A 88 -12.16 4.94 -8.54
C THR A 88 -11.12 3.97 -7.96
N LYS A 89 -9.83 4.12 -8.29
CA LYS A 89 -8.76 3.37 -7.61
C LYS A 89 -8.75 3.63 -6.11
N ILE A 90 -8.86 4.91 -5.72
CA ILE A 90 -8.94 5.31 -4.31
C ILE A 90 -10.12 4.64 -3.63
N ALA A 91 -11.32 4.70 -4.21
CA ALA A 91 -12.52 4.10 -3.63
C ALA A 91 -12.35 2.59 -3.43
N ILE A 92 -11.86 1.87 -4.44
CA ILE A 92 -11.62 0.42 -4.35
C ILE A 92 -10.61 0.10 -3.24
N CYS A 93 -9.48 0.82 -3.21
CA CYS A 93 -8.44 0.66 -2.18
C CYS A 93 -8.98 0.94 -0.78
N GLU A 94 -9.69 2.04 -0.58
CA GLU A 94 -10.26 2.40 0.72
C GLU A 94 -11.29 1.38 1.19
N THR A 95 -12.11 0.82 0.30
CA THR A 95 -13.01 -0.29 0.64
C THR A 95 -12.22 -1.52 1.10
N LEU A 96 -11.25 -1.98 0.30
CA LEU A 96 -10.42 -3.15 0.62
C LEU A 96 -9.61 -2.95 1.91
N GLU A 97 -9.14 -1.73 2.19
CA GLU A 97 -8.41 -1.34 3.40
C GLU A 97 -9.23 -1.58 4.69
N THR A 98 -10.56 -1.61 4.61
CA THR A 98 -11.46 -1.91 5.74
C THR A 98 -11.74 -3.40 5.95
N GLY A 99 -11.15 -4.26 5.11
CA GLY A 99 -11.25 -5.72 5.22
C GLY A 99 -10.45 -6.32 6.38
N ASN A 100 -10.49 -7.65 6.45
CA ASN A 100 -9.80 -8.44 7.48
C ASN A 100 -8.66 -9.29 6.88
N ALA A 101 -8.15 -10.28 7.61
CA ALA A 101 -7.07 -11.16 7.14
C ALA A 101 -7.44 -11.94 5.86
N PHE A 102 -8.71 -12.31 5.68
CA PHE A 102 -9.17 -12.94 4.44
C PHE A 102 -9.00 -11.99 3.24
N THR A 103 -9.45 -10.74 3.38
CA THR A 103 -9.27 -9.70 2.37
C THR A 103 -7.81 -9.46 2.05
N ALA A 104 -6.97 -9.35 3.09
CA ALA A 104 -5.53 -9.14 2.93
C ALA A 104 -4.86 -10.29 2.18
N ASN A 105 -5.26 -11.54 2.44
CA ASN A 105 -4.73 -12.70 1.73
C ASN A 105 -5.04 -12.64 0.23
N LYS A 106 -6.27 -12.29 -0.14
CA LYS A 106 -6.65 -12.07 -1.55
C LYS A 106 -5.87 -10.91 -2.16
N MET A 107 -5.66 -9.82 -1.43
CA MET A 107 -4.85 -8.68 -1.91
C MET A 107 -3.39 -9.07 -2.15
N ILE A 108 -2.79 -9.92 -1.31
CA ILE A 108 -1.40 -10.41 -1.45
C ILE A 108 -1.19 -11.13 -2.80
N GLU A 109 -2.21 -11.80 -3.32
CA GLU A 109 -2.15 -12.41 -4.65
C GLU A 109 -1.97 -11.39 -5.78
N TYR A 110 -2.30 -10.11 -5.55
CA TYR A 110 -2.17 -9.01 -6.52
C TYR A 110 -0.91 -8.16 -6.34
N LEU A 111 -0.04 -8.48 -5.37
CA LEU A 111 1.25 -7.82 -5.23
C LEU A 111 2.06 -7.94 -6.54
N SER A 112 2.63 -6.82 -6.99
CA SER A 112 3.36 -6.70 -8.26
C SER A 112 2.55 -6.94 -9.54
N LYS A 113 1.23 -7.21 -9.47
CA LYS A 113 0.39 -7.49 -10.66
C LYS A 113 -0.32 -6.26 -11.23
N ILE A 114 -0.45 -5.17 -10.47
CA ILE A 114 -1.23 -4.01 -10.90
C ILE A 114 -0.39 -3.02 -11.71
N GLY A 115 -0.81 -2.75 -12.95
CA GLY A 115 -0.11 -1.89 -13.89
C GLY A 115 1.13 -2.56 -14.53
N ASN A 116 1.84 -1.81 -15.39
CA ASN A 116 2.96 -2.34 -16.19
C ASN A 116 4.32 -1.70 -15.82
N ASN A 117 4.42 -1.13 -14.62
CA ASN A 117 5.54 -0.30 -14.20
C ASN A 117 6.34 -0.90 -13.03
N GLN A 118 6.41 -2.23 -12.96
CA GLN A 118 7.20 -3.00 -12.00
C GLN A 118 8.69 -2.64 -12.10
N ILE A 119 9.38 -2.71 -10.96
CA ILE A 119 10.82 -2.44 -10.89
C ILE A 119 11.55 -3.68 -11.43
N LYS A 120 12.23 -3.54 -12.56
CA LYS A 120 13.00 -4.63 -13.19
C LYS A 120 14.51 -4.49 -12.97
N GLU A 121 14.95 -3.29 -12.59
CA GLU A 121 16.34 -2.94 -12.34
C GLU A 121 16.41 -1.97 -11.16
N LEU A 122 17.61 -1.82 -10.59
CA LEU A 122 17.83 -0.89 -9.49
C LEU A 122 17.41 0.54 -9.91
N PRO A 123 16.58 1.25 -9.12
CA PRO A 123 16.19 2.61 -9.44
C PRO A 123 17.39 3.55 -9.56
N LYS A 124 17.24 4.60 -10.37
CA LYS A 124 18.28 5.64 -10.54
C LYS A 124 18.28 6.67 -9.40
N TYR A 125 17.23 6.68 -8.59
CA TYR A 125 16.94 7.66 -7.55
C TYR A 125 16.56 6.94 -6.25
N ILE A 126 16.75 7.64 -5.13
CA ILE A 126 16.37 7.16 -3.78
C ILE A 126 14.85 7.11 -3.60
N SER A 127 14.39 6.37 -2.60
CA SER A 127 12.95 6.25 -2.29
C SER A 127 12.35 7.56 -1.72
N ASN A 128 12.13 8.57 -2.56
CA ASN A 128 11.37 9.79 -2.23
C ASN A 128 10.04 9.78 -2.99
N LYS A 129 8.91 9.54 -2.29
CA LYS A 129 7.58 9.63 -2.91
C LYS A 129 6.66 10.55 -2.09
N SER A 130 6.29 11.68 -2.69
CA SER A 130 5.25 12.61 -2.21
C SER A 130 3.92 12.48 -2.98
N SER A 131 3.87 11.65 -4.03
CA SER A 131 2.70 11.47 -4.90
C SER A 131 1.87 10.23 -4.55
N TYR A 132 0.63 10.18 -5.05
CA TYR A 132 -0.26 9.01 -4.90
C TYR A 132 0.46 7.73 -5.39
N PRO A 133 0.26 6.57 -4.74
CA PRO A 133 0.97 5.34 -5.08
C PRO A 133 0.96 5.04 -6.57
N LEU A 134 2.11 4.64 -7.08
CA LEU A 134 2.18 4.13 -8.45
C LEU A 134 1.40 2.81 -8.53
N PRO A 135 0.85 2.44 -9.70
CA PRO A 135 0.06 1.21 -9.85
C PRO A 135 0.72 -0.03 -9.23
N ARG A 136 2.00 -0.26 -9.49
CA ARG A 136 2.75 -1.39 -8.89
C ARG A 136 2.73 -1.43 -7.35
N ASP A 137 2.73 -0.28 -6.69
CA ASP A 137 2.84 -0.19 -5.23
C ASP A 137 1.45 -0.19 -4.56
N ILE A 138 0.36 -0.12 -5.34
CA ILE A 138 -0.97 0.22 -4.80
C ILE A 138 -1.47 -0.81 -3.80
N ILE A 139 -1.23 -2.10 -4.05
CA ILE A 139 -1.60 -3.19 -3.15
C ILE A 139 -0.80 -3.10 -1.86
N ALA A 140 0.52 -2.97 -1.93
CA ALA A 140 1.38 -2.86 -0.75
C ALA A 140 0.98 -1.64 0.11
N LYS A 141 0.69 -0.50 -0.53
CA LYS A 141 0.25 0.71 0.16
C LYS A 141 -1.13 0.57 0.81
N SER A 142 -2.05 -0.18 0.21
CA SER A 142 -3.35 -0.47 0.82
C SER A 142 -3.23 -1.48 1.96
N LEU A 143 -2.47 -2.57 1.79
CA LEU A 143 -2.15 -3.50 2.88
C LEU A 143 -1.55 -2.77 4.10
N ALA A 144 -0.65 -1.81 3.87
CA ALA A 144 0.00 -1.05 4.92
C ALA A 144 -0.97 -0.19 5.78
N LYS A 145 -2.16 0.12 5.28
CA LYS A 145 -3.19 0.90 5.98
C LYS A 145 -4.30 0.05 6.59
N MET A 146 -4.35 -1.25 6.29
CA MET A 146 -5.28 -2.17 6.93
C MET A 146 -5.04 -2.25 8.44
N HIS A 147 -6.00 -2.84 9.16
CA HIS A 147 -5.84 -3.09 10.59
C HIS A 147 -4.60 -3.95 10.89
N THR A 148 -3.87 -3.65 11.97
CA THR A 148 -2.57 -4.28 12.30
C THR A 148 -2.64 -5.79 12.52
N SER A 149 -3.83 -6.34 12.72
CA SER A 149 -4.04 -7.79 12.81
C SER A 149 -3.56 -8.55 11.58
N ILE A 150 -3.38 -7.90 10.42
CA ILE A 150 -2.84 -8.55 9.22
C ILE A 150 -1.31 -8.65 9.21
N PHE A 151 -0.61 -8.01 10.17
CA PHE A 151 0.85 -7.92 10.18
C PHE A 151 1.55 -9.30 10.17
N PRO A 152 1.08 -10.33 10.92
CA PRO A 152 1.66 -11.66 10.83
C PRO A 152 1.61 -12.26 9.42
N LEU A 153 0.50 -12.03 8.69
CA LEU A 153 0.33 -12.50 7.31
C LEU A 153 1.32 -11.82 6.35
N LEU A 154 1.61 -10.53 6.56
CA LEU A 154 2.63 -9.82 5.77
C LEU A 154 4.03 -10.39 6.02
N LEU A 155 4.37 -10.70 7.28
CA LEU A 155 5.66 -11.31 7.63
C LEU A 155 5.78 -12.72 7.05
N GLU A 156 4.72 -13.53 7.09
CA GLU A 156 4.69 -14.84 6.45
C GLU A 156 4.91 -14.72 4.93
N THR A 157 4.24 -13.77 4.29
CA THR A 157 4.43 -13.47 2.86
C THR A 157 5.87 -13.06 2.54
N LEU A 158 6.51 -12.25 3.40
CA LEU A 158 7.91 -11.87 3.22
C LEU A 158 8.86 -13.07 3.35
N LYS A 159 8.53 -14.04 4.22
CA LYS A 159 9.34 -15.25 4.44
C LYS A 159 9.15 -16.27 3.31
N GLN A 160 7.91 -16.54 2.92
CA GLN A 160 7.54 -17.69 2.06
C GLN A 160 6.99 -17.33 0.68
N GLY A 161 6.73 -16.06 0.41
CA GLY A 161 6.16 -15.61 -0.86
C GLY A 161 7.12 -15.74 -2.04
N THR A 162 6.60 -15.52 -3.25
CA THR A 162 7.40 -15.35 -4.47
C THR A 162 8.34 -14.14 -4.36
N ILE A 163 9.38 -14.07 -5.18
CA ILE A 163 10.33 -12.95 -5.14
C ILE A 163 9.62 -11.61 -5.40
N GLU A 164 8.64 -11.59 -6.28
CA GLU A 164 7.82 -10.42 -6.60
C GLU A 164 6.96 -9.99 -5.39
N GLN A 165 6.36 -10.96 -4.68
CA GLN A 165 5.62 -10.67 -3.45
C GLN A 165 6.53 -10.13 -2.36
N LYS A 166 7.71 -10.74 -2.16
CA LYS A 166 8.70 -10.29 -1.18
C LYS A 166 9.15 -8.85 -1.45
N GLN A 167 9.43 -8.53 -2.71
CA GLN A 167 9.83 -7.19 -3.14
C GLN A 167 8.73 -6.15 -2.89
N GLU A 168 7.45 -6.49 -2.93
CA GLU A 168 6.38 -5.49 -2.73
C GLU A 168 5.87 -5.45 -1.28
N VAL A 169 5.75 -6.60 -0.61
CA VAL A 169 5.25 -6.66 0.77
C VAL A 169 6.19 -5.99 1.78
N ILE A 170 7.50 -5.97 1.49
CA ILE A 170 8.49 -5.31 2.34
C ILE A 170 8.21 -3.80 2.50
N ASP A 171 7.66 -3.14 1.48
CA ASP A 171 7.28 -1.73 1.55
C ASP A 171 6.11 -1.51 2.51
N ALA A 172 5.18 -2.48 2.59
CA ALA A 172 4.07 -2.43 3.53
C ALA A 172 4.54 -2.62 4.96
N ILE A 173 5.44 -3.59 5.19
CA ILE A 173 6.05 -3.86 6.51
C ILE A 173 6.86 -2.65 6.97
N GLY A 174 7.74 -2.12 6.11
CA GLY A 174 8.54 -0.93 6.40
C GLY A 174 7.67 0.27 6.75
N TYR A 175 6.60 0.52 5.99
CA TYR A 175 5.64 1.59 6.31
C TYR A 175 4.96 1.39 7.68
N ILE A 176 4.50 0.17 7.98
CA ILE A 176 3.86 -0.13 9.27
C ILE A 176 4.85 0.10 10.42
N CYS A 177 6.05 -0.46 10.35
CA CYS A 177 7.08 -0.31 11.37
C CYS A 177 7.50 1.15 11.56
N PHE A 178 7.62 1.92 10.47
CA PHE A 178 7.99 3.33 10.53
C PHE A 178 6.95 4.18 11.26
N ASN A 179 5.66 3.91 11.02
CA ASN A 179 4.56 4.67 11.62
C ASN A 179 4.09 4.14 12.98
N LYS A 180 4.37 2.86 13.29
CA LYS A 180 4.00 2.16 14.53
C LYS A 180 5.26 1.57 15.15
N LYS A 181 6.06 2.44 15.77
CA LYS A 181 7.40 2.12 16.28
C LYS A 181 7.40 0.96 17.27
N GLU A 182 6.29 0.71 17.97
CA GLU A 182 6.11 -0.43 18.87
C GLU A 182 6.21 -1.80 18.16
N LEU A 183 5.98 -1.85 16.85
CA LEU A 183 6.14 -3.05 16.04
C LEU A 183 7.59 -3.24 15.55
N ALA A 184 8.39 -2.18 15.51
CA ALA A 184 9.79 -2.19 15.09
C ALA A 184 10.69 -2.68 16.24
N THR A 185 10.55 -3.95 16.61
CA THR A 185 11.33 -4.57 17.70
C THR A 185 12.65 -5.15 17.19
N GLU A 186 13.64 -5.27 18.07
CA GLU A 186 14.93 -5.91 17.76
C GLU A 186 14.75 -7.38 17.38
N LYS A 187 13.82 -8.09 18.02
CA LYS A 187 13.45 -9.46 17.64
C LYS A 187 12.97 -9.52 16.20
N LEU A 188 12.08 -8.61 15.80
CA LEU A 188 11.60 -8.54 14.42
C LEU A 188 12.75 -8.22 13.46
N LEU A 189 13.62 -7.27 13.81
CA LEU A 189 14.79 -6.95 12.98
C LEU A 189 15.64 -8.20 12.72
N ASN A 190 15.94 -8.99 13.75
CA ASN A 190 16.74 -10.21 13.60
C ASN A 190 16.06 -11.21 12.64
N GLU A 191 14.75 -11.42 12.75
CA GLU A 191 13.99 -12.26 11.81
C GLU A 191 14.03 -11.71 10.37
N LEU A 192 14.03 -10.39 10.21
CA LEU A 192 14.11 -9.74 8.90
C LEU A 192 15.53 -9.82 8.29
N ILE A 193 16.57 -9.79 9.12
CA ILE A 193 17.97 -9.97 8.70
C ILE A 193 18.17 -11.38 8.12
N ASP A 194 17.55 -12.41 8.69
CA ASP A 194 17.60 -13.77 8.13
C ASP A 194 16.99 -13.81 6.73
N VAL A 195 15.84 -13.16 6.51
CA VAL A 195 15.23 -13.05 5.18
C VAL A 195 16.12 -12.26 4.23
N TYR A 196 16.75 -11.19 4.70
CA TYR A 196 17.71 -10.42 3.91
C TYR A 196 18.90 -11.27 3.46
N GLY A 197 19.49 -12.07 4.35
CA GLY A 197 20.60 -12.97 3.99
C GLY A 197 20.23 -13.96 2.88
N GLN A 198 18.99 -14.45 2.88
CA GLN A 198 18.48 -15.36 1.84
C GLN A 198 18.22 -14.67 0.49
N ASN A 199 18.17 -13.34 0.45
CA ASN A 199 17.81 -12.55 -0.75
C ASN A 199 18.88 -11.52 -1.12
N ILE A 200 20.10 -11.64 -0.56
CA ILE A 200 21.18 -10.64 -0.70
C ILE A 200 21.65 -10.45 -2.16
N ASP A 201 21.53 -11.47 -3.00
CA ASP A 201 21.90 -11.37 -4.41
C ASP A 201 20.86 -10.60 -5.25
N ASN A 202 19.65 -10.40 -4.72
CA ASN A 202 18.61 -9.63 -5.39
C ASN A 202 18.73 -8.14 -5.04
N LYS A 203 19.41 -7.37 -5.89
CA LYS A 203 19.65 -5.93 -5.66
C LYS A 203 18.39 -5.09 -5.43
N ILE A 204 17.26 -5.45 -6.03
CA ILE A 204 15.99 -4.72 -5.83
C ILE A 204 15.45 -5.01 -4.43
N PHE A 205 15.49 -6.27 -4.00
CA PHE A 205 15.12 -6.65 -2.66
C PHE A 205 16.04 -5.96 -1.63
N VAL A 206 17.36 -6.01 -1.84
CA VAL A 206 18.35 -5.32 -0.99
C VAL A 206 18.02 -3.83 -0.89
N TRP A 207 17.81 -3.14 -2.01
CA TRP A 207 17.45 -1.73 -2.01
C TRP A 207 16.25 -1.43 -1.12
N LYS A 208 15.16 -2.19 -1.26
CA LYS A 208 13.95 -2.02 -0.43
C LYS A 208 14.17 -2.42 1.02
N PHE A 209 15.04 -3.38 1.28
CA PHE A 209 15.44 -3.75 2.64
C PHE A 209 16.19 -2.59 3.31
N LEU A 210 17.12 -1.94 2.61
CA LEU A 210 17.80 -0.74 3.12
C LEU A 210 16.81 0.39 3.42
N THR A 211 15.77 0.58 2.59
CA THR A 211 14.68 1.50 2.90
C THR A 211 13.93 1.09 4.16
N LEU A 212 13.58 -0.19 4.32
CA LEU A 212 12.90 -0.70 5.53
C LEU A 212 13.71 -0.44 6.81
N LEU A 213 15.03 -0.54 6.77
CA LEU A 213 15.89 -0.31 7.93
C LEU A 213 15.78 1.10 8.52
N SER A 214 15.26 2.08 7.76
CA SER A 214 14.97 3.42 8.29
C SER A 214 13.90 3.42 9.40
N ALA A 215 13.15 2.33 9.55
CA ALA A 215 12.17 2.14 10.63
C ALA A 215 12.77 1.51 11.90
N PHE A 216 14.00 1.00 11.86
CA PHE A 216 14.60 0.19 12.92
C PHE A 216 15.86 0.87 13.47
N ASN A 217 15.71 1.70 14.50
CA ASN A 217 16.83 2.42 15.12
C ASN A 217 17.62 1.54 16.12
N PHE A 218 18.22 0.47 15.60
CA PHE A 218 19.09 -0.44 16.32
C PHE A 218 20.48 -0.45 15.68
N GLU A 219 21.51 -0.83 16.44
CA GLU A 219 22.89 -0.89 15.93
C GLU A 219 23.03 -1.84 14.74
N ALA A 220 22.38 -3.01 14.76
CA ALA A 220 22.39 -3.94 13.64
C ALA A 220 21.88 -3.32 12.32
N SER A 221 20.86 -2.47 12.37
CA SER A 221 20.40 -1.72 11.19
C SER A 221 21.47 -0.78 10.66
N LYS A 222 22.13 -0.02 11.56
CA LYS A 222 23.18 0.94 11.20
C LYS A 222 24.38 0.22 10.61
N GLU A 223 24.78 -0.92 11.16
CA GLU A 223 25.87 -1.75 10.65
C GLU A 223 25.60 -2.21 9.21
N ILE A 224 24.40 -2.73 8.94
CA ILE A 224 24.01 -3.15 7.59
C ILE A 224 24.03 -1.93 6.65
N LEU A 225 23.41 -0.82 7.02
CA LEU A 225 23.39 0.40 6.19
C LEU A 225 24.82 0.91 5.90
N ASN A 226 25.69 0.96 6.91
CA ASN A 226 27.09 1.39 6.75
C ASN A 226 27.88 0.50 5.78
N SER A 227 27.58 -0.81 5.72
CA SER A 227 28.24 -1.73 4.79
C SER A 227 27.98 -1.40 3.31
N TYR A 228 26.90 -0.69 2.99
CA TYR A 228 26.55 -0.31 1.61
C TYR A 228 27.03 1.07 1.17
N LEU A 229 27.61 1.88 2.08
CA LEU A 229 28.01 3.26 1.77
C LEU A 229 29.03 3.37 0.62
N ASN A 230 29.86 2.36 0.43
CA ASN A 230 30.86 2.31 -0.64
C ASN A 230 30.35 1.63 -1.93
N SER A 231 29.07 1.26 -2.01
CA SER A 231 28.50 0.68 -3.23
C SER A 231 28.56 1.69 -4.39
N LYS A 232 28.92 1.22 -5.58
CA LYS A 232 29.00 2.03 -6.81
C LYS A 232 27.65 2.30 -7.45
N ASP A 233 26.58 1.73 -6.92
CA ASP A 233 25.21 1.86 -7.42
C ASP A 233 24.29 2.58 -6.41
N THR A 234 22.99 2.66 -6.70
CA THR A 234 22.02 3.41 -5.88
C THR A 234 21.88 2.88 -4.44
N LEU A 235 22.41 1.70 -4.12
CA LEU A 235 22.37 1.16 -2.76
C LEU A 235 23.12 2.06 -1.76
N SER A 236 24.22 2.70 -2.16
CA SER A 236 24.94 3.64 -1.27
C SER A 236 24.11 4.89 -0.96
N LYS A 237 23.38 5.39 -1.96
CA LYS A 237 22.48 6.55 -1.80
C LYS A 237 21.30 6.21 -0.89
N GLU A 238 20.69 5.03 -1.08
CA GLU A 238 19.59 4.58 -0.22
C GLU A 238 20.06 4.33 1.21
N ALA A 239 21.22 3.70 1.39
CA ALA A 239 21.80 3.47 2.72
C ALA A 239 22.05 4.79 3.47
N THR A 240 22.60 5.78 2.76
CA THR A 240 22.83 7.13 3.31
C THR A 240 21.50 7.77 3.72
N HIS A 241 20.50 7.71 2.84
CA HIS A 241 19.18 8.27 3.10
C HIS A 241 18.51 7.65 4.35
N SER A 242 18.53 6.32 4.47
CA SER A 242 17.99 5.63 5.65
C SER A 242 18.74 5.98 6.92
N LEU A 243 20.07 6.12 6.88
CA LEU A 243 20.87 6.57 8.02
C LEU A 243 20.49 7.99 8.46
N ASP A 244 20.25 8.90 7.51
CA ASP A 244 19.85 10.27 7.82
C ASP A 244 18.47 10.31 8.51
N ILE A 245 17.51 9.52 8.03
CA ILE A 245 16.21 9.35 8.70
C ILE A 245 16.37 8.83 10.14
N LEU A 246 17.26 7.86 10.36
CA LEU A 246 17.52 7.32 11.71
C LEU A 246 18.13 8.37 12.65
N LYS A 247 18.93 9.32 12.14
CA LYS A 247 19.49 10.42 12.94
C LYS A 247 18.41 11.42 13.34
N GLU A 248 17.52 11.79 12.42
CA GLU A 248 16.41 12.72 12.68
C GLU A 248 15.44 12.18 13.72
N ALA A 249 15.26 10.86 13.80
CA ALA A 249 14.39 10.22 14.79
C ALA A 249 14.92 10.23 16.24
N ASN A 250 16.17 10.69 16.47
CA ASN A 250 16.79 10.83 17.80
C ASN A 250 16.67 12.25 18.40
N ILE A 251 15.93 13.15 17.74
CA ILE A 251 15.59 14.50 18.20
C ILE A 251 14.11 14.54 18.57
#